data_AF-A0A0C2VMU9-F1
#
_entry.id   AF-A0A0C2VMU9-F1
#
_cell.length_a   1.000
_cell.length_b   1.000
_cell.length_c   1.000
_cell.angle_alpha   90.00
_cell.angle_beta   90.00
_cell.angle_gamma   90.00
#
_symmetry.space_group_name_H-M   'P 1'
#
loop_
_entity.id
_entity.type
_entity.pdbx_description
1 polymer ?
#
loop_
_entity_poly.entity_id
_entity_poly.type
_entity_poly.pdbx_seq_one_letter_code
_entity_poly.pdbx_strand_id
1 'polypeptide(L)'
;MMKKNKGLIQNVEPFTQYNAMLTERAKRSACGPTTIATILHYWTAFKDNISTDHAERIREIYLTSHATWIGLFTWQLIRTLRRFGESKQIPRNEMWKMYATEIDQMRPVAIKFDKWFRYRWFHDQAFFYHYHWVTGIGYEIKNGERFLIVLDNGGYNAKTKRTRESKQRIISFKSNFPILSMVSFEPFDKQKEN
;
A
#
# COMPACT_ATOMS: atom_id res chain seq x y z
N MET A 1 -24.96 20.76 0.15
CA MET A 1 -23.84 20.57 -0.80
C MET A 1 -22.67 19.94 -0.05
N MET A 2 -22.45 18.63 -0.17
CA MET A 2 -21.41 17.91 0.58
C MET A 2 -20.02 18.37 0.13
N LYS A 3 -19.20 18.92 1.04
CA LYS A 3 -17.78 19.18 0.77
C LYS A 3 -17.12 17.83 0.45
N LYS A 4 -16.76 17.58 -0.81
CA LYS A 4 -15.86 16.46 -1.15
C LYS A 4 -14.60 16.63 -0.28
N ASN A 5 -14.31 15.63 0.55
CA ASN A 5 -13.03 15.55 1.27
C ASN A 5 -11.93 15.48 0.20
N LYS A 6 -11.29 16.61 -0.07
CA LYS A 6 -10.33 16.83 -1.17
C LYS A 6 -9.01 16.06 -1.02
N GLY A 7 -8.99 14.95 -0.27
CA GLY A 7 -7.78 14.19 0.01
C GLY A 7 -8.05 12.77 0.51
N LEU A 8 -9.22 12.17 0.24
CA LEU A 8 -9.49 10.77 0.60
C LEU A 8 -10.21 10.06 -0.55
N ILE A 9 -9.55 9.04 -1.10
CA ILE A 9 -10.10 8.14 -2.10
C ILE A 9 -11.18 7.28 -1.42
N GLN A 10 -12.39 7.30 -1.99
CA GLN A 10 -13.51 6.45 -1.54
C GLN A 10 -13.46 5.09 -2.24
N ASN A 11 -14.15 4.10 -1.68
CA ASN A 11 -14.33 2.75 -2.27
C ASN A 11 -13.03 1.95 -2.46
N VAL A 12 -11.98 2.24 -1.68
CA VAL A 12 -10.81 1.35 -1.60
C VAL A 12 -11.14 0.27 -0.57
N GLU A 13 -11.42 -0.95 -1.04
CA GLU A 13 -11.74 -2.07 -0.17
C GLU A 13 -10.50 -2.52 0.64
N PRO A 14 -10.59 -2.67 1.97
CA PRO A 14 -9.45 -3.05 2.80
C PRO A 14 -9.14 -4.56 2.69
N PHE A 15 -7.89 -4.89 2.37
CA PHE A 15 -7.41 -6.28 2.36
C PHE A 15 -6.53 -6.56 3.59
N THR A 16 -6.60 -7.77 4.13
CA THR A 16 -5.73 -8.23 5.21
C THR A 16 -4.84 -9.38 4.76
N GLN A 17 -3.53 -9.26 5.01
CA GLN A 17 -2.55 -10.27 4.60
C GLN A 17 -2.73 -11.62 5.33
N TYR A 18 -3.45 -11.63 6.45
CA TYR A 18 -3.65 -12.82 7.29
C TYR A 18 -4.80 -13.71 6.83
N ASN A 19 -5.68 -13.21 5.96
CA ASN A 19 -6.73 -14.01 5.33
C ASN A 19 -6.24 -14.72 4.06
N ALA A 20 -5.04 -14.38 3.57
CA ALA A 20 -4.47 -15.00 2.38
C ALA A 20 -4.36 -16.53 2.53
N MET A 21 -4.61 -17.27 1.44
CA MET A 21 -4.44 -18.73 1.37
C MET A 21 -2.94 -19.12 1.29
N LEU A 22 -2.18 -18.74 2.33
CA LEU A 22 -0.74 -18.89 2.45
C LEU A 22 -0.40 -19.56 3.79
N THR A 23 0.81 -20.11 3.90
CA THR A 23 1.33 -20.57 5.20
C THR A 23 1.44 -19.41 6.18
N GLU A 24 1.35 -19.67 7.49
CA GLU A 24 1.49 -18.63 8.53
C GLU A 24 2.80 -17.83 8.40
N ARG A 25 3.88 -18.48 7.96
CA ARG A 25 5.15 -17.81 7.68
C ARG A 25 5.04 -16.86 6.49
N ALA A 26 4.44 -17.30 5.38
CA ALA A 26 4.27 -16.47 4.18
C ALA A 26 3.28 -15.31 4.41
N LYS A 27 2.21 -15.54 5.19
CA LYS A 27 1.26 -14.47 5.58
C LYS A 27 1.98 -13.31 6.25
N ARG A 28 2.97 -13.55 7.12
CA ARG A 28 3.73 -12.49 7.82
C ARG A 28 4.56 -11.60 6.89
N SER A 29 4.93 -12.09 5.70
CA SER A 29 5.70 -11.32 4.71
C SER A 29 4.86 -10.85 3.51
N ALA A 30 3.56 -11.14 3.50
CA ALA A 30 2.65 -10.85 2.39
C ALA A 30 2.14 -9.39 2.31
N CYS A 31 2.65 -8.46 3.12
CA CYS A 31 2.21 -7.06 3.09
C CYS A 31 2.38 -6.40 1.71
N GLY A 32 3.48 -6.66 1.00
CA GLY A 32 3.67 -6.15 -0.37
C GLY A 32 2.62 -6.67 -1.35
N PRO A 33 2.45 -8.01 -1.46
CA PRO A 33 1.37 -8.62 -2.23
C PRO A 33 -0.03 -8.12 -1.88
N THR A 34 -0.34 -7.94 -0.59
CA THR A 34 -1.62 -7.39 -0.16
C THR A 34 -1.83 -5.96 -0.63
N THR A 35 -0.81 -5.10 -0.54
CA THR A 35 -0.89 -3.73 -1.08
C THR A 35 -1.12 -3.70 -2.59
N ILE A 36 -0.43 -4.56 -3.35
CA ILE A 36 -0.68 -4.71 -4.80
C ILE A 36 -2.13 -5.17 -5.03
N ALA A 37 -2.61 -6.16 -4.27
CA ALA A 37 -3.97 -6.68 -4.39
C ALA A 37 -5.02 -5.60 -4.16
N THR A 38 -4.87 -4.79 -3.11
CA THR A 38 -5.75 -3.65 -2.82
C THR A 38 -5.75 -2.62 -3.96
N ILE A 39 -4.58 -2.24 -4.48
CA ILE A 39 -4.48 -1.26 -5.57
C ILE A 39 -5.13 -1.81 -6.84
N LEU A 40 -4.82 -3.06 -7.22
CA LEU A 40 -5.41 -3.65 -8.42
C LEU A 40 -6.92 -3.83 -8.26
N HIS A 41 -7.40 -4.27 -7.10
CA HIS A 41 -8.83 -4.42 -6.83
C HIS A 41 -9.56 -3.09 -6.96
N TYR A 42 -9.01 -2.00 -6.44
CA TYR A 42 -9.58 -0.65 -6.62
C TYR A 42 -9.80 -0.30 -8.10
N TRP A 43 -8.89 -0.71 -8.98
CA TRP A 43 -9.00 -0.48 -10.42
C TRP A 43 -9.84 -1.54 -11.16
N THR A 44 -9.87 -2.78 -10.69
CA THR A 44 -10.53 -3.90 -11.37
C THR A 44 -11.90 -4.26 -10.82
N ALA A 45 -12.36 -3.68 -9.72
CA ALA A 45 -13.75 -3.78 -9.26
C ALA A 45 -14.77 -3.26 -10.31
N PHE A 46 -14.29 -2.74 -11.44
CA PHE A 46 -15.04 -2.38 -12.64
C PHE A 46 -14.92 -3.39 -13.81
N LYS A 47 -14.33 -4.58 -13.62
CA LYS A 47 -14.14 -5.58 -14.69
C LYS A 47 -14.55 -6.98 -14.23
N ASP A 48 -15.56 -7.51 -14.91
CA ASP A 48 -16.01 -8.90 -14.79
C ASP A 48 -14.88 -9.88 -15.15
N ASN A 49 -14.75 -10.97 -14.39
CA ASN A 49 -13.81 -12.12 -14.55
C ASN A 49 -12.51 -12.13 -13.75
N ILE A 50 -12.37 -11.37 -12.65
CA ILE A 50 -11.30 -11.60 -11.65
C ILE A 50 -11.94 -12.14 -10.38
N SER A 51 -11.36 -13.19 -9.78
CA SER A 51 -11.81 -13.74 -8.49
C SER A 51 -11.99 -12.61 -7.48
N THR A 52 -13.21 -12.49 -6.96
CA THR A 52 -13.56 -11.50 -5.92
C THR A 52 -13.06 -11.92 -4.54
N ASP A 53 -12.54 -13.14 -4.40
CA ASP A 53 -11.95 -13.60 -3.15
C ASP A 53 -10.58 -12.94 -2.91
N HIS A 54 -10.54 -12.06 -1.92
CA HIS A 54 -9.33 -11.37 -1.48
C HIS A 54 -8.20 -12.36 -1.12
N ALA A 55 -8.54 -13.49 -0.51
CA ALA A 55 -7.57 -14.46 -0.01
C ALA A 55 -6.81 -15.13 -1.16
N GLU A 56 -7.52 -15.52 -2.21
CA GLU A 56 -6.96 -16.10 -3.43
C GLU A 56 -6.15 -15.06 -4.20
N ARG A 57 -6.66 -13.83 -4.31
CA ARG A 57 -5.97 -12.74 -5.01
C ARG A 57 -4.62 -12.40 -4.38
N ILE A 58 -4.55 -12.31 -3.05
CA ILE A 58 -3.27 -12.08 -2.34
C ILE A 58 -2.31 -13.24 -2.61
N ARG A 59 -2.79 -14.49 -2.62
CA ARG A 59 -1.96 -15.67 -2.90
C ARG A 59 -1.38 -15.63 -4.32
N GLU A 60 -2.22 -15.36 -5.32
CA GLU A 60 -1.78 -15.26 -6.73
C GLU A 60 -0.67 -14.21 -6.89
N ILE A 61 -0.87 -13.03 -6.30
CA ILE A 61 0.12 -11.95 -6.34
C ILE A 61 1.37 -12.33 -5.55
N TYR A 62 1.25 -12.99 -4.40
CA TYR A 62 2.40 -13.45 -3.61
C TYR A 62 3.31 -14.37 -4.45
N LEU A 63 2.71 -15.37 -5.12
CA LEU A 63 3.43 -16.34 -5.95
C LEU A 63 4.07 -15.68 -7.18
N THR A 64 3.37 -14.77 -7.84
CA THR A 64 3.86 -14.16 -9.09
C THR A 64 4.79 -12.96 -8.89
N SER A 65 4.68 -12.25 -7.76
CA SER A 65 5.56 -11.13 -7.42
C SER A 65 6.96 -11.56 -6.96
N HIS A 66 7.14 -12.85 -6.69
CA HIS A 66 8.36 -13.43 -6.11
C HIS A 66 8.66 -12.85 -4.71
N ALA A 67 7.59 -12.60 -3.94
CA ALA A 67 7.72 -12.22 -2.54
C ALA A 67 8.48 -13.30 -1.76
N THR A 68 9.32 -12.88 -0.84
CA THR A 68 10.09 -13.79 0.01
C THR A 68 9.64 -13.68 1.47
N TRP A 69 10.23 -14.48 2.35
CA TRP A 69 9.99 -14.37 3.80
C TRP A 69 10.50 -13.03 4.39
N ILE A 70 11.40 -12.33 3.68
CA ILE A 70 11.88 -10.97 4.03
C ILE A 70 10.85 -9.90 3.60
N GLY A 71 9.85 -10.28 2.80
CA GLY A 71 8.87 -9.40 2.19
C GLY A 71 9.19 -9.09 0.74
N LEU A 72 8.62 -7.99 0.24
CA LEU A 72 8.70 -7.57 -1.16
C LEU A 72 9.55 -6.30 -1.29
N PHE A 73 10.55 -6.32 -2.17
CA PHE A 73 11.34 -5.12 -2.48
C PHE A 73 10.57 -4.17 -3.41
N THR A 74 10.92 -2.88 -3.39
CA THR A 74 10.28 -1.84 -4.21
C THR A 74 10.32 -2.17 -5.70
N TRP A 75 11.47 -2.64 -6.21
CA TRP A 75 11.61 -3.02 -7.61
C TRP A 75 10.75 -4.25 -7.99
N GLN A 76 10.55 -5.19 -7.07
CA GLN A 76 9.66 -6.35 -7.30
C GLN A 76 8.20 -5.90 -7.36
N LEU A 77 7.80 -4.98 -6.47
CA LEU A 77 6.46 -4.39 -6.48
C LEU A 77 6.21 -3.64 -7.80
N ILE A 78 7.13 -2.78 -8.22
CA ILE A 78 7.05 -2.05 -9.50
C ILE A 78 6.96 -3.03 -10.68
N ARG A 79 7.85 -4.02 -10.74
CA ARG A 79 7.85 -5.05 -11.80
C ARG A 79 6.51 -5.81 -11.86
N THR A 80 5.91 -6.09 -10.71
CA THR A 80 4.63 -6.78 -10.63
C THR A 80 3.48 -5.91 -11.12
N LEU A 81 3.42 -4.65 -10.68
CA LEU A 81 2.40 -3.68 -11.13
C LEU A 81 2.52 -3.37 -12.62
N ARG A 82 3.73 -3.36 -13.18
CA ARG A 82 3.98 -3.16 -14.62
C ARG A 82 3.33 -4.18 -15.55
N ARG A 83 2.84 -5.30 -15.00
CA ARG A 83 2.03 -6.27 -15.77
C ARG A 83 0.62 -5.75 -16.07
N PHE A 84 0.16 -4.73 -15.34
CA PHE A 84 -1.22 -4.23 -15.38
C PHE A 84 -1.33 -2.75 -15.73
N GLY A 85 -0.21 -2.03 -15.83
CA GLY A 85 -0.20 -0.60 -16.07
C GLY A 85 1.18 0.03 -15.91
N GLU A 86 1.23 1.35 -16.01
CA GLU A 86 2.43 2.12 -15.72
C GLU A 86 2.69 2.16 -14.21
N SER A 87 3.94 1.87 -13.82
CA SER A 87 4.36 1.95 -12.41
C SER A 87 5.79 2.47 -12.30
N LYS A 88 5.97 3.40 -11.36
CA LYS A 88 7.23 4.07 -11.10
C LYS A 88 7.37 4.44 -9.63
N GLN A 89 8.61 4.43 -9.15
CA GLN A 89 8.92 4.96 -7.84
C GLN A 89 8.80 6.49 -7.86
N ILE A 90 8.15 7.06 -6.86
CA ILE A 90 8.08 8.51 -6.69
C ILE A 90 9.44 9.02 -6.19
N PRO A 91 10.06 10.01 -6.86
CA PRO A 91 11.30 10.64 -6.42
C PRO A 91 11.20 11.25 -5.03
N ARG A 92 12.27 11.16 -4.25
CA ARG A 92 12.26 11.56 -2.83
C ARG A 92 12.10 13.08 -2.62
N ASN A 93 12.69 13.88 -3.50
CA ASN A 93 12.59 15.35 -3.50
C ASN A 93 11.17 15.85 -3.81
N GLU A 94 10.37 15.07 -4.56
CA GLU A 94 9.00 15.43 -4.96
C GLU A 94 7.93 14.59 -4.26
N MET A 95 8.33 13.73 -3.31
CA MET A 95 7.50 12.67 -2.73
C MET A 95 6.12 13.16 -2.28
N TRP A 96 6.07 14.26 -1.53
CA TRP A 96 4.79 14.81 -1.07
C TRP A 96 3.93 15.34 -2.21
N LYS A 97 4.52 16.15 -3.11
CA LYS A 97 3.80 16.79 -4.22
C LYS A 97 3.18 15.74 -5.13
N MET A 98 3.97 14.74 -5.53
CA MET A 98 3.50 13.66 -6.39
C MET A 98 2.50 12.76 -5.66
N TYR A 99 2.72 12.41 -4.39
CA TYR A 99 1.73 11.66 -3.61
C TYR A 99 0.37 12.37 -3.57
N ALA A 100 0.36 13.67 -3.24
CA ALA A 100 -0.87 14.46 -3.22
C ALA A 100 -1.53 14.51 -4.60
N THR A 101 -0.74 14.66 -5.67
CA THR A 101 -1.23 14.64 -7.06
C THR A 101 -1.90 13.31 -7.41
N GLU A 102 -1.31 12.17 -7.02
CA GLU A 102 -1.91 10.85 -7.22
C GLU A 102 -3.25 10.72 -6.49
N ILE A 103 -3.30 11.12 -5.21
CA ILE A 103 -4.53 11.09 -4.41
C ILE A 103 -5.61 12.00 -5.00
N ASP A 104 -5.26 13.21 -5.43
CA ASP A 104 -6.17 14.17 -6.07
C ASP A 104 -6.74 13.63 -7.39
N GLN A 105 -5.99 12.76 -8.06
CA GLN A 105 -6.39 12.05 -9.28
C GLN A 105 -7.05 10.69 -8.98
N MET A 106 -7.42 10.43 -7.73
CA MET A 106 -8.07 9.20 -7.27
C MET A 106 -7.24 7.94 -7.54
N ARG A 107 -5.91 8.04 -7.44
CA ARG A 107 -4.99 6.92 -7.65
C ARG A 107 -4.32 6.52 -6.33
N PRO A 108 -4.65 5.33 -5.77
CA PRO A 108 -3.99 4.83 -4.57
C PRO A 108 -2.50 4.60 -4.82
N VAL A 109 -1.68 4.86 -3.80
CA VAL A 109 -0.21 4.78 -3.90
C VAL A 109 0.30 3.68 -2.99
N ALA A 110 1.21 2.82 -3.46
CA ALA A 110 1.87 1.87 -2.58
C ALA A 110 2.95 2.58 -1.75
N ILE A 111 2.89 2.46 -0.42
CA ILE A 111 3.84 3.10 0.50
C ILE A 111 4.61 2.02 1.26
N LYS A 112 5.94 2.09 1.18
CA LYS A 112 6.86 1.26 1.97
C LYS A 112 7.48 2.06 3.09
N PHE A 113 7.46 1.47 4.28
CA PHE A 113 8.31 1.84 5.41
C PHE A 113 9.48 0.85 5.42
N ASP A 114 10.72 1.34 5.46
CA ASP A 114 11.89 0.49 5.40
C ASP A 114 13.06 1.06 6.22
N LYS A 115 13.08 0.77 7.53
CA LYS A 115 14.15 1.18 8.45
C LYS A 115 15.48 0.51 8.12
N TRP A 116 15.44 -0.75 7.71
CA TRP A 116 16.63 -1.61 7.58
C TRP A 116 17.42 -1.31 6.32
N PHE A 117 16.77 -1.35 5.15
CA PHE A 117 17.45 -1.11 3.86
C PHE A 117 17.62 0.39 3.56
N ARG A 118 17.12 1.28 4.43
CA ARG A 118 17.49 2.69 4.47
C ARG A 118 18.62 2.99 5.46
N TYR A 119 19.24 1.95 6.01
CA TYR A 119 20.38 2.03 6.92
C TYR A 119 20.11 2.84 8.19
N ARG A 120 18.87 2.81 8.71
CA ARG A 120 18.45 3.51 9.94
C ARG A 120 18.43 2.58 11.16
N TRP A 121 19.31 1.58 11.20
CA TRP A 121 19.35 0.50 12.20
C TRP A 121 19.39 1.03 13.64
N PHE A 122 20.26 2.01 13.92
CA PHE A 122 20.49 2.61 15.24
C PHE A 122 19.77 3.94 15.45
N HIS A 123 18.74 4.23 14.65
CA HIS A 123 17.99 5.46 14.80
C HIS A 123 16.93 5.28 15.89
N ASP A 124 16.96 6.15 16.91
CA ASP A 124 16.04 6.15 18.07
C ASP A 124 14.67 6.76 17.76
N GLN A 125 14.48 7.20 16.50
CA GLN A 125 13.22 7.75 16.06
C GLN A 125 12.12 6.68 16.05
N ALA A 126 11.01 6.99 16.71
CA ALA A 126 9.79 6.18 16.71
C ALA A 126 9.09 6.28 15.35
N PHE A 127 9.53 5.48 14.38
CA PHE A 127 8.82 5.27 13.13
C PHE A 127 7.53 4.49 13.37
N PHE A 128 6.49 4.76 12.59
CA PHE A 128 5.21 4.08 12.74
C PHE A 128 5.31 2.58 12.42
N TYR A 129 6.10 2.24 11.38
CA TYR A 129 6.48 0.88 11.03
C TYR A 129 7.99 0.80 10.81
N HIS A 130 8.61 -0.32 11.19
CA HIS A 130 10.03 -0.57 10.89
C HIS A 130 10.23 -1.13 9.48
N TYR A 131 9.37 -2.06 9.05
CA TYR A 131 9.40 -2.61 7.70
C TYR A 131 8.00 -3.08 7.32
N HIS A 132 7.29 -2.34 6.46
CA HIS A 132 5.91 -2.66 6.11
C HIS A 132 5.46 -1.97 4.82
N TRP A 133 4.62 -2.65 4.04
CA TRP A 133 3.88 -2.05 2.93
C TRP A 133 2.45 -1.74 3.38
N VAL A 134 1.94 -0.59 2.93
CA VAL A 134 0.55 -0.15 3.13
C VAL A 134 0.06 0.55 1.86
N THR A 135 -1.26 0.68 1.73
CA THR A 135 -1.89 1.41 0.62
C THR A 135 -2.21 2.83 1.06
N GLY A 136 -1.59 3.83 0.45
CA GLY A 136 -1.93 5.24 0.62
C GLY A 136 -3.21 5.57 -0.12
N ILE A 137 -4.21 6.06 0.61
CA ILE A 137 -5.55 6.35 0.10
C ILE A 137 -5.96 7.80 0.32
N GLY A 138 -5.12 8.60 0.97
CA GLY A 138 -5.46 9.97 1.26
C GLY A 138 -4.38 10.75 1.98
N TYR A 139 -4.68 12.01 2.28
CA TYR A 139 -3.87 12.85 3.12
C TYR A 139 -4.70 13.88 3.87
N GLU A 140 -4.10 14.43 4.92
CA GLU A 140 -4.61 15.59 5.64
C GLU A 140 -3.48 16.61 5.82
N ILE A 141 -3.84 17.90 5.77
CA ILE A 141 -2.96 18.98 6.20
C ILE A 141 -3.62 19.64 7.42
N LYS A 142 -2.96 19.58 8.57
CA LYS A 142 -3.44 20.18 9.83
C LYS A 142 -2.35 21.08 10.38
N ASN A 143 -2.66 22.36 10.60
CA ASN A 143 -1.71 23.35 11.13
C ASN A 143 -0.38 23.39 10.35
N GLY A 144 -0.44 23.22 9.02
CA GLY A 144 0.76 23.16 8.16
C GLY A 144 1.50 21.81 8.17
N GLU A 145 1.13 20.88 9.04
CA GLU A 145 1.69 19.53 9.08
C GLU A 145 0.97 18.58 8.12
N ARG A 146 1.74 17.65 7.56
CA ARG A 146 1.32 16.73 6.49
C ARG A 146 1.14 15.32 7.04
N PHE A 147 -0.03 14.76 6.85
CA PHE A 147 -0.37 13.41 7.27
C PHE A 147 -0.79 12.55 6.09
N LEU A 148 -0.34 11.31 6.07
CA LEU A 148 -0.78 10.27 5.15
C LEU A 148 -1.99 9.56 5.76
N ILE A 149 -3.05 9.36 4.99
CA ILE A 149 -4.13 8.42 5.31
C ILE A 149 -3.84 7.12 4.54
N VAL A 150 -3.69 6.02 5.27
CA VAL A 150 -3.32 4.71 4.70
C VAL A 150 -4.27 3.61 5.15
N LEU A 151 -4.42 2.57 4.33
CA LEU A 151 -4.97 1.28 4.72
C LEU A 151 -3.81 0.34 5.09
N ASP A 152 -3.79 -0.06 6.35
CA ASP A 152 -2.86 -1.06 6.87
C ASP A 152 -3.35 -2.48 6.57
N ASN A 153 -2.46 -3.39 6.21
CA ASN A 153 -2.78 -4.76 5.76
C ASN A 153 -3.11 -5.74 6.91
N GLY A 154 -3.52 -5.23 8.08
CA GLY A 154 -3.77 -6.02 9.28
C GLY A 154 -2.53 -6.19 10.16
N GLY A 155 -2.67 -6.95 11.24
CA GLY A 155 -1.56 -7.23 12.16
C GLY A 155 -1.62 -8.64 12.75
N TYR A 156 -0.49 -9.12 13.26
CA TYR A 156 -0.42 -10.39 13.99
C TYR A 156 0.29 -10.19 15.31
N ASN A 157 -0.34 -10.66 16.38
CA ASN A 157 0.25 -10.68 17.70
C ASN A 157 0.80 -12.08 17.98
N ALA A 158 2.13 -12.21 18.03
CA ALA A 158 2.79 -13.49 18.26
C ALA A 158 2.52 -14.09 19.65
N LYS A 159 2.26 -13.26 20.67
CA LYS A 159 1.98 -13.72 22.04
C LYS A 159 0.58 -14.32 22.13
N THR A 160 -0.40 -13.67 21.54
CA THR A 160 -1.81 -14.11 21.61
C THR A 160 -2.22 -15.00 20.43
N LYS A 161 -1.36 -15.13 19.42
CA LYS A 161 -1.65 -15.77 18.12
C LYS A 161 -2.89 -15.20 17.41
N ARG A 162 -3.29 -13.96 17.74
CA ARG A 162 -4.45 -13.30 17.14
C ARG A 162 -4.02 -12.42 15.97
N THR A 163 -4.83 -12.46 14.92
CA THR A 163 -4.78 -11.53 13.81
C THR A 163 -5.63 -10.31 14.13
N ARG A 164 -5.34 -9.21 13.43
CA ARG A 164 -6.08 -7.96 13.47
C ARG A 164 -6.44 -7.61 12.04
N GLU A 165 -7.68 -7.24 11.83
CA GLU A 165 -8.18 -6.76 10.55
C GLU A 165 -7.44 -5.52 10.03
N SER A 166 -7.55 -5.33 8.71
CA SER A 166 -7.11 -4.10 8.05
C SER A 166 -7.82 -2.88 8.64
N LYS A 167 -7.14 -1.74 8.67
CA LYS A 167 -7.69 -0.52 9.25
C LYS A 167 -7.07 0.72 8.64
N GLN A 168 -7.85 1.79 8.58
CA GLN A 168 -7.34 3.11 8.23
C GLN A 168 -6.41 3.63 9.33
N ARG A 169 -5.32 4.29 8.93
CA ARG A 169 -4.36 4.95 9.80
C ARG A 169 -3.97 6.32 9.27
N ILE A 170 -3.78 7.26 10.20
CA ILE A 170 -3.25 8.59 9.93
C ILE A 170 -1.82 8.61 10.44
N ILE A 171 -0.86 8.90 9.56
CA ILE A 171 0.57 8.79 9.84
C ILE A 171 1.27 10.10 9.48
N SER A 172 2.08 10.65 10.39
CA SER A 172 2.90 11.82 10.09
C SER A 172 3.87 11.55 8.94
N PHE A 173 3.79 12.34 7.87
CA PHE A 173 4.72 12.25 6.75
C PHE A 173 6.13 12.62 7.19
N LYS A 174 6.30 13.74 7.91
CA LYS A 174 7.60 14.26 8.35
C LYS A 174 8.33 13.24 9.23
N SER A 175 7.64 12.64 10.19
CA SER A 175 8.24 11.67 11.12
C SER A 175 8.59 10.33 10.47
N ASN A 176 8.13 10.04 9.25
CA ASN A 176 8.44 8.77 8.58
C ASN A 176 9.25 8.95 7.29
N PHE A 177 9.31 10.16 6.73
CA PHE A 177 10.03 10.50 5.51
C PHE A 177 11.45 9.92 5.37
N PRO A 178 12.27 9.78 6.44
CA PRO A 178 13.58 9.13 6.34
C PRO A 178 13.55 7.69 5.82
N ILE A 179 12.45 6.97 6.02
CA ILE A 179 12.32 5.55 5.68
C ILE A 179 11.25 5.25 4.62
N LEU A 180 10.60 6.28 4.07
CA LEU A 180 9.54 6.09 3.08
C LEU A 180 10.09 5.78 1.68
N SER A 181 9.39 4.89 0.99
CA SER A 181 9.40 4.79 -0.46
C SER A 181 7.96 4.76 -0.94
N MET A 182 7.66 5.40 -2.06
CA MET A 182 6.30 5.43 -2.62
C MET A 182 6.36 5.00 -4.07
N VAL A 183 5.34 4.27 -4.51
CA VAL A 183 5.20 3.79 -5.89
C VAL A 183 3.81 4.19 -6.40
N SER A 184 3.80 5.02 -7.44
CA SER A 184 2.59 5.35 -8.20
C SER A 184 2.23 4.22 -9.15
N PHE A 185 0.95 4.09 -9.44
CA PHE A 185 0.43 3.13 -10.40
C PHE A 185 -0.75 3.73 -11.17
N GLU A 186 -0.71 3.57 -12.48
CA GLU A 186 -1.77 3.93 -13.40
C GLU A 186 -2.05 2.71 -14.28
N PRO A 187 -3.27 2.13 -14.25
CA PRO A 187 -3.57 0.94 -15.05
C PRO A 187 -3.48 1.27 -16.55
N PHE A 188 -3.17 0.27 -17.39
CA PHE A 188 -3.33 0.45 -18.84
C PHE A 188 -4.80 0.77 -19.14
N ASP A 189 -5.04 1.86 -19.86
CA ASP A 189 -6.38 2.20 -20.32
C ASP A 189 -7.01 1.01 -21.05
N LYS A 190 -8.17 0.57 -20.57
CA LYS A 190 -9.25 0.24 -21.49
C LYS A 190 -10.32 1.28 -21.22
N GLN A 191 -10.68 1.99 -22.29
CA GLN A 191 -11.61 3.11 -22.37
C GLN A 191 -12.63 3.13 -21.22
N LYS A 192 -12.79 4.30 -20.60
CA LYS A 192 -14.05 4.67 -19.94
C LYS A 192 -15.15 4.51 -20.98
N GLU A 193 -15.86 3.40 -20.98
CA GLU A 193 -17.17 3.37 -21.61
C GLU A 193 -18.10 4.21 -20.72
N ASN A 194 -18.72 5.19 -21.36
CA ASN A 194 -19.61 6.18 -20.77
C ASN A 194 -20.86 5.54 -20.17
#